data_AF-A0A7J2JT42-F1
#
_entry.id   AF-A0A7J2JT42-F1
#
_cell.length_a   1.000
_cell.length_b   1.000
_cell.length_c   1.000
_cell.angle_alpha   90.00
_cell.angle_beta   90.00
_cell.angle_gamma   90.00
#
_symmetry.space_group_name_H-M   'P 1'
#
loop_
_entity.id
_entity.type
_entity.pdbx_description
1 polymer ?
#
loop_
_entity_poly.entity_id
_entity_poly.type
_entity_poly.pdbx_seq_one_letter_code
_entity_poly.pdbx_strand_id
1 'polypeptide(L)' 'VIYHALGAREPGDPVMLVAVAAEHRKEAFETIARVVNSVKSRVPIWKKEITEKGGRWIEEGTPWG' A
#
# COMPACT_ATOMS: atom_id res chain seq x y z
N VAL A 1 -6.21 12.48 2.08
CA VAL A 1 -5.73 12.22 0.70
C VAL A 1 -5.12 10.83 0.64
N ILE A 2 -5.40 10.07 -0.42
CA ILE A 2 -4.81 8.74 -0.65
C ILE A 2 -4.33 8.70 -2.10
N TYR A 3 -3.06 8.37 -2.30
CA TYR A 3 -2.50 8.04 -3.60
C TYR A 3 -1.91 6.65 -3.55
N HIS A 4 -2.16 5.86 -4.59
CA HIS A 4 -1.54 4.55 -4.78
C HIS A 4 -0.83 4.53 -6.14
N ALA A 5 0.40 4.06 -6.15
CA ALA A 5 1.18 3.94 -7.37
C ALA A 5 0.55 2.92 -8.33
N LEU A 6 0.69 3.19 -9.61
CA LEU A 6 0.40 2.25 -10.70
C LEU A 6 1.68 1.98 -11.50
N GLY A 7 1.68 0.89 -12.25
CA GLY A 7 2.78 0.47 -13.12
C GLY A 7 3.93 -0.22 -12.38
N ALA A 8 5.04 -0.42 -13.10
CA ALA A 8 6.26 -1.03 -12.57
C ALA A 8 6.94 -0.12 -11.53
N ARG A 9 7.60 -0.73 -10.54
CA ARG A 9 8.31 -0.06 -9.45
C ARG A 9 9.52 -0.89 -9.04
N GLU A 10 10.58 -0.20 -8.65
CA GLU A 10 11.78 -0.80 -8.10
C GLU A 10 11.71 -0.93 -6.57
N PRO A 11 12.49 -1.84 -5.96
CA PRO A 11 12.60 -1.92 -4.50
C PRO A 11 13.00 -0.57 -3.88
N GLY A 12 12.23 -0.12 -2.89
CA GLY A 12 12.43 1.16 -2.23
C GLY A 12 11.56 2.30 -2.77
N ASP A 13 10.91 2.11 -3.93
CA ASP A 13 9.98 3.11 -4.45
C ASP A 13 8.75 3.28 -3.56
N PRO A 14 8.26 4.51 -3.36
CA PRO A 14 7.00 4.73 -2.66
C PRO A 14 5.83 4.19 -3.48
N VAL A 15 5.05 3.29 -2.88
CA VAL A 15 3.87 2.66 -3.52
C VAL A 15 2.54 3.23 -3.05
N MET A 16 2.53 3.94 -1.92
CA MET A 16 1.33 4.53 -1.33
C MET A 16 1.69 5.78 -0.54
N LEU A 17 0.87 6.83 -0.67
CA LEU A 17 0.91 8.02 0.16
C LEU A 17 -0.46 8.22 0.79
N VAL A 18 -0.48 8.41 2.10
CA VAL A 18 -1.70 8.75 2.85
C VAL A 18 -1.42 10.00 3.66
N ALA A 19 -2.32 10.98 3.59
CA ALA A 19 -2.29 12.19 4.41
C ALA A 19 -3.65 12.39 5.08
N VAL A 20 -3.63 12.65 6.39
CA VAL A 20 -4.81 12.88 7.21
C VAL A 20 -4.63 14.21 7.95
N ALA A 21 -5.65 15.06 7.89
CA ALA A 21 -5.76 16.25 8.73
C ALA A 21 -6.84 15.99 9.78
N ALA A 22 -6.58 16.38 11.02
CA ALA A 22 -7.51 16.31 12.13
C ALA A 22 -7.24 17.48 13.08
N GLU A 23 -8.21 17.81 13.93
CA GLU A 23 -8.08 18.89 14.92
C GLU A 23 -6.96 18.59 15.93
N HIS A 24 -6.84 17.31 16.35
CA HIS A 24 -5.83 16.86 17.30
C HIS A 24 -4.92 15.80 16.66
N ARG A 25 -3.61 15.89 16.91
CA ARG A 25 -2.62 14.94 16.34
C ARG A 25 -2.93 13.47 16.64
N LYS A 26 -3.53 13.19 17.80
CA LYS A 26 -3.88 11.81 18.21
C LYS A 26 -4.86 11.17 17.21
N GLU A 27 -5.90 11.89 16.83
CA GLU A 27 -6.89 11.41 15.87
C GLU A 27 -6.29 11.20 14.48
N ALA A 28 -5.38 12.09 14.05
CA ALA A 28 -4.68 11.94 12.79
C ALA A 28 -3.84 10.64 12.74
N PHE A 29 -3.10 10.35 13.82
CA PHE A 29 -2.29 9.12 13.92
C PHE A 29 -3.14 7.85 14.00
N GLU A 30 -4.25 7.87 14.73
CA GLU A 30 -5.14 6.70 14.79
C GLU A 30 -5.82 6.45 13.43
N THR A 31 -6.20 7.52 12.75
CA THR A 31 -6.90 7.46 11.47
C THR A 31 -5.99 7.01 10.33
N ILE A 32 -4.73 7.47 10.29
CA ILE A 32 -3.82 7.12 9.19
C ILE A 32 -3.58 5.61 9.12
N ALA A 33 -3.41 4.93 10.26
CA ALA A 33 -3.26 3.49 10.33
C ALA A 33 -4.52 2.75 9.84
N ARG A 34 -5.70 3.23 10.26
CA ARG A 34 -6.99 2.67 9.82
C ARG A 34 -7.19 2.79 8.31
N VAL A 35 -6.80 3.92 7.72
CA VAL A 35 -6.88 4.15 6.27
C VAL A 35 -5.99 3.17 5.52
N VAL A 36 -4.72 3.02 5.92
CA VAL A 36 -3.78 2.08 5.28
C VAL A 36 -4.31 0.64 5.32
N ASN A 37 -4.82 0.22 6.48
CA ASN A 37 -5.39 -1.13 6.65
C ASN A 37 -6.66 -1.33 5.80
N SER A 38 -7.54 -0.32 5.75
CA SER A 38 -8.75 -0.35 4.92
C SER A 38 -8.41 -0.48 3.44
N VAL A 39 -7.41 0.28 2.95
CA VAL A 39 -6.96 0.18 1.56
C VAL A 39 -6.44 -1.23 1.26
N LYS A 40 -5.53 -1.75 2.10
CA LYS A 40 -4.95 -3.09 1.90
C LYS A 40 -5.96 -4.23 1.95
N SER A 41 -7.07 -4.07 2.67
CA SER A 41 -8.08 -5.13 2.86
C SER A 41 -9.25 -5.05 1.87
N ARG A 42 -9.52 -3.87 1.30
CA ARG A 42 -10.72 -3.64 0.48
C ARG A 42 -10.43 -3.27 -0.96
N VAL A 43 -9.25 -2.71 -1.24
CA VAL A 43 -8.90 -2.33 -2.61
C VAL A 43 -8.21 -3.53 -3.25
N PRO A 44 -8.73 -4.04 -4.39
CA PRO A 44 -8.09 -5.14 -5.08
C PRO A 44 -6.79 -4.65 -5.71
N ILE A 45 -5.67 -5.02 -5.10
CA ILE A 45 -4.31 -4.64 -5.54
C ILE A 45 -3.58 -5.90 -5.97
N TRP A 46 -3.30 -6.01 -7.26
CA TRP A 46 -2.53 -7.11 -7.80
C TRP A 46 -1.05 -6.73 -7.94
N LYS A 47 -0.16 -7.57 -7.43
CA LYS A 47 1.29 -7.40 -7.56
C LYS A 47 1.86 -8.51 -8.41
N LYS A 48 2.60 -8.13 -9.45
CA LYS A 48 3.37 -9.07 -10.27
C LYS A 48 4.85 -8.83 -10.02
N GLU A 49 5.53 -9.84 -9.50
CA GLU A 49 6.98 -9.82 -9.34
C GLU A 49 7.62 -10.25 -10.66
N ILE A 50 8.55 -9.45 -11.15
CA ILE A 50 9.31 -9.72 -12.39
C ILE A 50 10.74 -10.05 -12.01
N THR A 51 11.23 -11.18 -12.49
CA THR A 51 12.60 -11.66 -12.27
C THR A 51 13.22 -12.08 -13.60
N GLU A 52 14.53 -12.34 -13.62
CA GLU A 52 15.23 -12.90 -14.78
C GLU A 52 14.62 -14.23 -15.27
N LYS A 53 13.95 -14.98 -14.38
CA LYS A 53 13.30 -16.26 -14.68
C LYS A 53 11.87 -16.09 -15.19
N GLY A 54 11.38 -14.86 -15.33
CA GLY A 54 10.01 -14.55 -15.72
C GLY A 54 9.21 -13.86 -14.62
N GLY A 55 7.91 -13.66 -14.87
CA GLY A 55 7.02 -12.91 -13.99
C GLY A 55 5.94 -13.78 -13.34
N ARG A 56 5.74 -13.62 -12.03
CA ARG A 56 4.71 -14.33 -11.25
C ARG A 56 3.79 -13.36 -10.54
N TRP A 57 2.50 -13.70 -10.45
CA TRP A 57 1.57 -12.97 -9.60
C TRP A 57 1.78 -13.37 -8.14
N ILE A 58 1.74 -12.40 -7.24
CA ILE A 58 1.78 -12.63 -5.80
C ILE A 58 0.34 -12.88 -5.35
N GLU A 59 0.07 -14.09 -4.85
CA GLU A 59 -1.18 -14.42 -4.17
C GLU A 59 -1.28 -13.63 -2.86
N GLU A 60 -2.49 -13.21 -2.48
CA GLU A 60 -2.71 -12.36 -1.31
C GLU A 60 -2.09 -12.95 -0.05
N GLY A 61 -1.19 -12.18 0.56
CA GLY A 61 -0.41 -12.56 1.72
C GLY A 61 0.78 -11.60 1.81
N THR A 62 0.73 -10.67 2.76
CA THR A 62 1.84 -9.74 2.98
C THR A 62 3.15 -10.51 3.23
N PRO A 63 4.31 -10.11 2.65
CA PRO A 63 5.60 -10.60 3.14
C PRO A 63 5.89 -10.20 4.60
N TRP A 64 5.04 -9.34 5.17
CA TRP A 64 5.13 -8.71 6.48
C TRP A 64 3.89 -8.98 7.34
N GLY A 65 3.21 -10.09 7.04
CA GLY A 65 2.13 -10.68 7.82
C GLY A 65 2.05 -12.15 7.43
#